data_AF-A0A259LQ28-F1
#
_entry.id   AF-A0A259LQ28-F1
#
_cell.length_a   1.000
_cell.length_b   1.000
_cell.length_c   1.000
_cell.angle_alpha   90.00
_cell.angle_beta   90.00
_cell.angle_gamma   90.00
#
_symmetry.space_group_name_H-M   'P 1'
#
loop_
_entity.id
_entity.type
_entity.pdbx_description
1 polymer ?
#
loop_
_entity_poly.entity_id
_entity_poly.type
_entity_poly.pdbx_seq_one_letter_code
_entity_poly.pdbx_strand_id
1 'polypeptide(L)'
;PHAYAFYALEAMGELDKVHDALFDALAGERRPLNDAETLGDFVASYGVDAATFVETYNSFGVRARVQQAQAKIRGARVTGTPTMLVDGKYVVTASMAGSHENVLKVVEYLAEKEHAAQ
;
A
#
# COMPACT_ATOMS: atom_id res chain seq x y z
N PRO A 1 10.54 0.95 -5.21
CA PRO A 1 10.94 1.46 -3.88
C PRO A 1 9.77 1.53 -2.88
N HIS A 2 8.70 2.28 -3.18
CA HIS A 2 7.63 2.57 -2.22
C HIS A 2 6.86 1.36 -1.68
N ALA A 3 6.60 0.34 -2.50
CA ALA A 3 5.97 -0.90 -2.01
C ALA A 3 6.85 -1.65 -1.00
N TYR A 4 8.17 -1.65 -1.22
CA TYR A 4 9.12 -2.24 -0.28
C TYR A 4 9.18 -1.43 1.02
N ALA A 5 9.13 -0.09 0.92
CA ALA A 5 9.07 0.79 2.09
C ALA A 5 7.83 0.52 2.95
N PHE A 6 6.65 0.41 2.33
CA PHE A 6 5.39 0.09 3.01
C PHE A 6 5.50 -1.23 3.80
N TYR A 7 5.94 -2.31 3.14
CA TYR A 7 6.04 -3.62 3.79
C TYR A 7 7.19 -3.70 4.81
N ALA A 8 8.26 -2.92 4.65
CA ALA A 8 9.31 -2.82 5.65
C ALA A 8 8.79 -2.16 6.93
N LEU A 9 8.12 -1.02 6.79
CA LEU A 9 7.51 -0.30 7.93
C LEU A 9 6.41 -1.12 8.61
N GLU A 10 5.60 -1.84 7.84
CA GLU A 10 4.62 -2.78 8.38
C GLU A 10 5.29 -3.91 9.17
N ALA A 11 6.37 -4.49 8.65
CA ALA A 11 7.11 -5.54 9.34
C ALA A 11 7.80 -5.05 10.62
N MET A 12 8.19 -3.77 10.66
CA MET A 12 8.75 -3.11 11.84
C MET A 12 7.70 -2.66 12.85
N GLY A 13 6.41 -2.65 12.49
CA GLY A 13 5.35 -2.07 13.33
C GLY A 13 5.39 -0.54 13.42
N GLU A 14 6.09 0.11 12.50
CA GLU A 14 6.31 1.58 12.49
C GLU A 14 5.47 2.28 11.42
N LEU A 15 4.63 1.53 10.68
CA LEU A 15 3.84 2.07 9.57
C LEU A 15 2.94 3.23 10.00
N ASP A 16 2.15 3.07 11.05
CA ASP A 16 1.20 4.09 11.53
C ASP A 16 1.86 5.42 11.88
N LYS A 17 3.13 5.37 12.28
CA LYS A 17 3.91 6.55 12.66
C LYS A 17 4.35 7.39 11.47
N VAL A 18 4.56 6.77 10.32
CA VAL A 18 5.19 7.41 9.16
C VAL A 18 4.33 7.41 7.90
N HIS A 19 3.22 6.66 7.87
CA HIS A 19 2.45 6.43 6.65
C HIS A 19 1.96 7.72 6.01
N ASP A 20 1.26 8.56 6.77
CA ASP A 20 0.68 9.82 6.28
C ASP A 20 1.78 10.80 5.85
N ALA A 21 2.84 10.91 6.66
CA ALA A 21 3.98 11.76 6.36
C ALA A 21 4.71 11.34 5.08
N LEU A 22 4.90 10.03 4.87
CA LEU A 22 5.51 9.50 3.66
C LEU A 22 4.61 9.73 2.45
N PHE A 23 3.29 9.57 2.61
CA PHE A 23 2.34 9.84 1.54
C PHE A 23 2.37 11.32 1.13
N ASP A 24 2.35 12.25 2.08
CA ASP A 24 2.43 13.69 1.81
C ASP A 24 3.76 14.07 1.14
N ALA A 25 4.87 13.54 1.64
CA ALA A 25 6.19 13.75 1.03
C ALA A 25 6.24 13.31 -0.45
N LEU A 26 5.54 12.22 -0.80
CA LEU A 26 5.54 11.68 -2.17
C LEU A 26 4.50 12.35 -3.08
N ALA A 27 3.24 12.42 -2.64
CA ALA A 27 2.11 12.85 -3.45
C ALA A 27 1.89 14.38 -3.39
N GLY A 28 2.16 15.00 -2.24
CA GLY A 28 2.05 16.44 -2.01
C GLY A 28 3.33 17.17 -2.40
N GLU A 29 4.41 16.92 -1.65
CA GLU A 29 5.68 17.64 -1.77
C GLU A 29 6.53 17.17 -2.97
N ARG A 30 6.26 15.98 -3.52
CA ARG A 30 7.00 15.36 -4.63
C ARG A 30 8.49 15.17 -4.35
N ARG A 31 8.84 14.82 -3.12
CA ARG A 31 10.23 14.54 -2.72
C ARG A 31 10.78 13.31 -3.45
N PRO A 32 12.06 13.33 -3.85
CA PRO A 32 12.66 12.23 -4.62
C PRO A 32 13.12 11.07 -3.71
N LEU A 33 12.19 10.40 -3.04
CA LEU A 33 12.45 9.27 -2.13
C LEU A 33 12.52 7.94 -2.90
N ASN A 34 13.50 7.83 -3.79
CA ASN A 34 13.53 6.81 -4.85
C ASN A 34 14.34 5.54 -4.51
N ASP A 35 15.05 5.52 -3.39
CA ASP A 35 15.92 4.43 -2.97
C ASP A 35 15.82 4.16 -1.45
N ALA A 36 16.43 3.07 -1.00
CA ALA A 36 16.29 2.61 0.39
C ALA A 36 16.93 3.60 1.37
N GLU A 37 18.05 4.21 0.98
CA GLU A 37 18.84 5.12 1.77
C GLU A 37 18.08 6.43 2.01
N THR A 38 17.56 7.06 0.96
CA THR A 38 16.76 8.29 1.07
C THR A 38 15.45 8.06 1.83
N LEU A 39 14.85 6.88 1.70
CA LEU A 39 13.71 6.47 2.52
C LEU A 39 14.10 6.24 3.98
N GLY A 40 15.27 5.65 4.24
CA GLY A 40 15.84 5.44 5.57
C GLY A 40 16.06 6.76 6.31
N ASP A 41 16.69 7.73 5.64
CA ASP A 41 16.89 9.09 6.18
C ASP A 41 15.55 9.78 6.45
N PHE A 42 14.57 9.59 5.58
CA PHE A 42 13.23 10.14 5.77
C PHE A 42 12.58 9.57 7.04
N VAL A 43 12.52 8.24 7.19
CA VAL A 43 11.85 7.62 8.35
C VAL A 43 12.59 7.88 9.67
N ALA A 44 13.90 8.13 9.61
CA ALA A 44 14.68 8.56 10.77
C ALA A 44 14.22 9.90 11.35
N SER A 45 13.74 10.83 10.52
CA SER A 45 13.16 12.09 11.00
C SER A 45 11.88 11.90 11.81
N TYR A 46 11.27 10.71 11.73
CA TYR A 46 10.13 10.27 12.52
C TYR A 46 10.53 9.27 13.60
N GLY A 47 11.82 9.13 13.92
CA GLY A 47 12.33 8.26 14.97
C GLY A 47 12.23 6.77 14.67
N VAL A 48 12.24 6.37 13.40
CA VAL A 48 12.46 4.98 12.97
C VAL A 48 13.96 4.76 12.76
N ASP A 49 14.52 3.65 13.23
CA ASP A 49 15.94 3.38 13.02
C ASP A 49 16.24 3.12 11.53
N ALA A 50 17.04 3.99 10.91
CA ALA A 50 17.34 3.95 9.47
C ALA A 50 18.06 2.66 9.07
N ALA A 51 19.01 2.18 9.89
CA ALA A 51 19.77 0.98 9.58
C ALA A 51 18.88 -0.25 9.56
N THR A 52 18.05 -0.42 10.59
CA THR A 52 17.05 -1.49 10.69
C THR A 52 16.01 -1.38 9.58
N PHE A 53 15.58 -0.17 9.20
CA PHE A 53 14.69 0.03 8.07
C PHE A 53 15.31 -0.47 6.77
N VAL A 54 16.55 -0.07 6.45
CA VAL A 54 17.24 -0.47 5.21
C VAL A 54 17.48 -1.99 5.19
N GLU A 55 17.84 -2.58 6.33
CA GLU A 55 17.98 -4.04 6.45
C GLU A 55 16.65 -4.75 6.17
N THR A 56 15.57 -4.30 6.83
CA THR A 56 14.22 -4.87 6.68
C THR A 56 13.71 -4.69 5.25
N TYR A 57 13.92 -3.52 4.65
CA TYR A 57 13.58 -3.21 3.26
C TYR A 57 14.20 -4.20 2.27
N ASN A 58 15.46 -4.59 2.51
CA ASN A 58 16.20 -5.54 1.67
C ASN A 58 15.96 -7.01 2.04
N SER A 59 15.18 -7.28 3.09
CA SER A 59 14.95 -8.64 3.59
C SER A 59 14.19 -9.53 2.60
N PHE A 60 14.43 -10.84 2.72
CA PHE A 60 13.67 -11.85 1.98
C PHE A 60 12.17 -11.76 2.28
N GLY A 61 11.78 -11.49 3.54
CA GLY A 61 10.39 -11.40 3.96
C GLY A 61 9.64 -10.27 3.25
N VAL A 62 10.23 -9.07 3.18
CA VAL A 62 9.65 -7.94 2.44
C VAL A 62 9.56 -8.25 0.95
N ARG A 63 10.62 -8.82 0.35
CA ARG A 63 10.59 -9.25 -1.06
C ARG A 63 9.45 -10.25 -1.32
N ALA A 64 9.25 -11.23 -0.44
CA ALA A 64 8.19 -12.22 -0.57
C ALA A 64 6.79 -11.57 -0.50
N ARG A 65 6.54 -10.65 0.44
CA ARG A 65 5.27 -9.91 0.54
C ARG A 65 4.99 -9.08 -0.72
N VAL A 66 6.00 -8.36 -1.22
CA VAL A 66 5.87 -7.59 -2.48
C VAL A 66 5.50 -8.52 -3.65
N GLN A 67 6.16 -9.68 -3.78
CA GLN A 67 5.86 -10.63 -4.85
C GLN A 67 4.45 -11.21 -4.74
N GLN A 68 3.99 -11.54 -3.52
CA GLN A 68 2.63 -12.01 -3.28
C GLN A 68 1.59 -10.92 -3.66
N ALA A 69 1.82 -9.67 -3.27
CA ALA A 69 0.96 -8.56 -3.62
C ALA A 69 0.89 -8.36 -5.15
N GLN A 70 2.03 -8.43 -5.83
CA GLN A 70 2.11 -8.34 -7.28
C GLN A 70 1.37 -9.49 -7.98
N ALA A 71 1.41 -10.71 -7.44
CA ALA A 71 0.63 -11.83 -7.95
C ALA A 71 -0.88 -11.58 -7.83
N LYS A 72 -1.35 -11.04 -6.70
CA LYS A 72 -2.76 -10.66 -6.50
C LYS A 72 -3.21 -9.57 -7.49
N ILE A 73 -2.40 -8.52 -7.66
CA ILE A 73 -2.65 -7.42 -8.62
C ILE A 73 -2.82 -7.98 -10.04
N ARG A 74 -1.90 -8.85 -10.48
CA ARG A 74 -1.97 -9.48 -11.81
C ARG A 74 -3.18 -10.40 -11.95
N GLY A 75 -3.46 -11.23 -10.94
CA GLY A 75 -4.60 -12.15 -10.94
C GLY A 75 -5.93 -11.41 -11.07
N ALA A 76 -6.07 -10.26 -10.40
CA ALA A 76 -7.24 -9.40 -10.46
C ALA A 76 -7.26 -8.44 -11.67
N ARG A 77 -6.23 -8.49 -12.56
CA ARG A 77 -6.09 -7.61 -13.73
C ARG A 77 -6.16 -6.12 -13.38
N VAL A 78 -5.64 -5.74 -12.22
CA VAL A 78 -5.59 -4.33 -11.78
C VAL A 78 -4.53 -3.59 -12.58
N THR A 79 -4.92 -2.53 -13.27
CA THR A 79 -4.05 -1.74 -14.16
C THR A 79 -3.71 -0.34 -13.63
N GLY A 80 -4.29 0.07 -12.51
CA GLY A 80 -4.09 1.40 -11.95
C GLY A 80 -4.49 1.50 -10.49
N THR A 81 -4.19 2.66 -9.89
CA THR A 81 -4.53 3.02 -8.51
C THR A 81 -5.33 4.33 -8.50
N PRO A 82 -6.25 4.54 -7.52
CA PRO A 82 -6.71 3.57 -6.52
C PRO A 82 -7.70 2.54 -7.12
N THR A 83 -7.61 1.29 -6.66
CA THR A 83 -8.49 0.18 -7.03
C THR A 83 -8.79 -0.67 -5.80
N MET A 84 -10.05 -1.07 -5.61
CA MET A 84 -10.48 -1.96 -4.54
C MET A 84 -10.86 -3.33 -5.10
N LEU A 85 -10.47 -4.41 -4.41
CA LEU A 85 -10.83 -5.79 -4.76
C LEU A 85 -11.63 -6.39 -3.60
N VAL A 86 -12.90 -6.72 -3.85
CA VAL A 86 -13.82 -7.29 -2.84
C VAL A 86 -13.95 -8.80 -3.06
N ASP A 87 -13.68 -9.57 -1.99
CA ASP A 87 -13.73 -11.05 -1.94
C ASP A 87 -12.96 -11.76 -3.07
N GLY A 88 -11.94 -11.11 -3.66
CA GLY A 88 -11.24 -11.64 -4.83
C GLY A 88 -12.08 -11.74 -6.10
N LYS A 89 -13.33 -11.23 -6.11
CA LYS A 89 -14.31 -11.38 -7.19
C LYS A 89 -14.59 -10.06 -7.91
N TYR A 90 -14.65 -8.95 -7.17
CA TYR A 90 -15.11 -7.68 -7.69
C TYR A 90 -14.02 -6.63 -7.67
N VAL A 91 -13.64 -6.14 -8.85
CA VAL A 91 -12.75 -4.98 -8.99
C VAL A 91 -13.61 -3.72 -9.06
N VAL A 92 -13.33 -2.75 -8.20
CA VAL A 92 -14.04 -1.48 -8.12
C VAL A 92 -13.04 -0.33 -8.24
N THR A 93 -13.31 0.58 -9.17
CA THR A 93 -12.52 1.80 -9.38
C THR A 93 -13.43 3.03 -9.31
N ALA A 94 -12.85 4.22 -9.12
CA ALA A 94 -13.61 5.48 -9.16
C ALA A 94 -14.31 5.70 -10.51
N SER A 95 -13.70 5.27 -11.62
CA SER A 95 -14.32 5.35 -12.95
C SER A 95 -15.53 4.43 -13.11
N MET A 96 -15.53 3.24 -12.49
CA MET A 96 -16.67 2.34 -12.48
C MET A 96 -17.79 2.82 -11.57
N ALA A 97 -17.44 3.39 -10.41
CA ALA A 97 -18.40 3.87 -9.41
C ALA A 97 -18.94 5.29 -9.70
N GLY A 98 -18.35 6.00 -10.67
CA GLY A 98 -18.72 7.37 -11.04
C GLY A 98 -18.16 8.47 -10.13
N SER A 99 -17.61 8.13 -8.96
CA SER A 99 -16.84 9.03 -8.09
C SER A 99 -16.01 8.24 -7.08
N HIS A 100 -15.04 8.88 -6.43
CA HIS A 100 -14.30 8.27 -5.32
C HIS A 100 -15.21 7.96 -4.12
N GLU A 101 -16.15 8.86 -3.80
CA GLU A 101 -17.11 8.66 -2.71
C GLU A 101 -17.99 7.42 -2.95
N ASN A 102 -18.37 7.16 -4.20
CA ASN A 102 -19.20 6.02 -4.55
C ASN A 102 -18.44 4.70 -4.49
N VAL A 103 -17.10 4.69 -4.57
CA VAL A 103 -16.31 3.46 -4.42
C VAL A 103 -16.62 2.79 -3.09
N LEU A 104 -16.65 3.56 -2.00
CA LEU A 104 -16.91 3.02 -0.66
C LEU A 104 -18.31 2.41 -0.56
N LYS A 105 -19.33 3.07 -1.11
CA LYS A 105 -20.72 2.56 -1.12
C LYS A 105 -20.83 1.25 -1.89
N VAL A 106 -20.16 1.16 -3.04
CA VAL A 106 -20.14 -0.06 -3.88
C VAL A 106 -19.39 -1.17 -3.17
N VAL A 107 -18.24 -0.87 -2.54
CA VAL A 107 -17.46 -1.84 -1.77
C VAL A 107 -18.27 -2.38 -0.60
N GLU A 108 -18.95 -1.52 0.15
CA GLU A 108 -19.80 -1.90 1.28
C GLU A 108 -20.94 -2.82 0.83
N TYR A 109 -21.67 -2.43 -0.22
CA TYR A 109 -22.73 -3.28 -0.79
C TYR A 109 -22.22 -4.65 -1.24
N LEU A 110 -21.07 -4.72 -1.92
CA LEU A 110 -20.49 -5.97 -2.38
C LEU A 110 -19.99 -6.83 -1.21
N ALA A 111 -19.42 -6.21 -0.17
CA ALA A 111 -18.97 -6.91 1.02
C ALA A 111 -20.15 -7.53 1.78
N GLU A 112 -21.23 -6.77 1.99
CA GLU A 112 -22.47 -7.27 2.61
C GLU A 112 -23.10 -8.40 1.81
N LYS A 113 -23.14 -8.25 0.48
CA LYS A 113 -23.67 -9.29 -0.42
C LYS A 113 -22.91 -10.60 -0.28
N GLU A 114 -21.57 -10.56 -0.28
CA GLU A 114 -20.78 -11.78 -0.14
C GLU A 114 -20.85 -12.36 1.27
N HIS A 115 -20.91 -11.52 2.31
CA HIS A 115 -21.11 -11.97 3.68
C HIS A 115 -22.46 -12.69 3.86
N ALA A 116 -23.54 -12.19 3.26
CA ALA A 116 -24.86 -12.82 3.31
C ALA A 116 -24.97 -14.11 2.47
N ALA A 117 -24.02 -14.36 1.56
CA ALA A 117 -23.98 -15.55 0.72
C ALA A 117 -23.14 -16.70 1.31
N GLN A 118 -22.48 -16.47 2.46
CA GLN A 118 -21.76 -17.48 3.25
C GLN A 118 -22.68 -18.16 4.26
#